data_AF-A0A812IZ53-F1
#
_entry.id   AF-A0A812IZ53-F1
#
_cell.length_a   1.000
_cell.length_b   1.000
_cell.length_c   1.000
_cell.angle_alpha   90.00
_cell.angle_beta   90.00
_cell.angle_gamma   90.00
#
_symmetry.space_group_name_H-M   'P 1'
#
loop_
_entity.id
_entity.type
_entity.pdbx_description
1 polymer ?
#
loop_
_entity_poly.entity_id
_entity_poly.type
_entity_poly.pdbx_seq_one_letter_code
_entity_poly.pdbx_strand_id
1 'polypeptide(L)'
;GRDDGFDPQEVAAKLAGLKDSLKCDFPFPSGTQNADLELFDVREEVLRSITGFTPGTVLKIRQKPSARLTLIGIRLEPHGEDPKVWWHFRDGPDVHAGAGMLDDWESLRLNMQETGEKVDLAEFREELKDRKPASMEVRMDGFLSQLGGIGGGGPLEEMLRQALQREL
;
A
#
# COMPACT_ATOMS: atom_id res chain seq x y z
N GLY A 1 -18.35 7.33 -16.35
CA GLY A 1 -17.06 7.57 -15.71
C GLY A 1 -16.25 8.43 -16.65
N ARG A 2 -15.58 9.47 -16.16
CA ARG A 2 -14.54 10.11 -16.96
C ARG A 2 -13.37 9.12 -17.01
N ASP A 3 -13.00 8.74 -18.22
CA ASP A 3 -11.69 8.19 -18.50
C ASP A 3 -10.69 9.31 -18.20
N ASP A 4 -9.97 9.18 -17.09
CA ASP A 4 -8.92 10.12 -16.68
C ASP A 4 -7.59 9.83 -17.40
N GLY A 5 -7.57 8.89 -18.34
CA GLY A 5 -6.39 8.51 -19.11
C GLY A 5 -5.38 7.72 -18.28
N PHE A 6 -5.79 7.15 -17.15
CA PHE A 6 -4.93 6.31 -16.31
C PHE A 6 -4.77 4.92 -16.92
N ASP A 7 -3.57 4.60 -17.40
CA ASP A 7 -3.22 3.28 -17.96
C ASP A 7 -2.28 2.51 -17.00
N PRO A 8 -2.73 1.38 -16.42
CA PRO A 8 -1.89 0.52 -15.59
C PRO A 8 -0.60 0.05 -16.28
N GLN A 9 -0.59 -0.13 -17.60
CA GLN A 9 0.60 -0.54 -18.34
C GLN A 9 1.65 0.57 -18.39
N GLU A 10 1.20 1.82 -18.57
CA GLU A 10 2.08 2.99 -18.51
C GLU A 10 2.68 3.16 -17.12
N VAL A 11 1.88 2.93 -16.06
CA VAL A 11 2.34 2.97 -14.67
C VAL A 11 3.43 1.92 -14.43
N ALA A 12 3.21 0.67 -14.84
CA ALA A 12 4.18 -0.40 -14.70
C ALA A 12 5.50 -0.08 -15.43
N ALA A 13 5.41 0.44 -16.66
CA ALA A 13 6.59 0.85 -17.43
C ALA A 13 7.37 1.99 -16.75
N LYS A 14 6.66 2.99 -16.20
CA LYS A 14 7.30 4.08 -15.45
C LYS A 14 7.96 3.58 -14.17
N LEU A 15 7.30 2.70 -13.41
CA LEU A 15 7.87 2.09 -12.21
C LEU A 15 9.15 1.32 -12.53
N ALA A 16 9.15 0.49 -13.57
CA ALA A 16 10.35 -0.24 -14.00
C ALA A 16 11.51 0.71 -14.36
N GLY A 17 11.20 1.80 -15.07
CA GLY A 17 12.19 2.82 -15.43
C GLY A 17 12.77 3.62 -14.26
N LEU A 18 12.14 3.57 -13.07
CA LEU A 18 12.63 4.29 -11.89
C LEU A 18 13.69 3.53 -11.10
N LYS A 19 13.86 2.21 -11.31
CA LYS A 19 14.68 1.31 -10.49
C LYS A 19 16.03 1.89 -10.07
N ASP A 20 16.80 2.42 -11.01
CA ASP A 20 18.15 2.94 -10.76
C ASP A 20 18.19 4.43 -10.36
N SER A 21 17.02 5.08 -10.26
CA SER A 21 16.87 6.52 -10.03
C SER A 21 16.07 6.89 -8.79
N LEU A 22 15.59 5.88 -8.04
CA LEU A 22 14.90 6.07 -6.78
C LEU A 22 15.84 6.72 -5.75
N LYS A 23 15.31 7.72 -5.05
CA LYS A 23 15.97 8.37 -3.92
C LYS A 23 15.22 7.98 -2.65
N CYS A 24 15.46 6.76 -2.19
CA CYS A 24 14.88 6.26 -0.96
C CYS A 24 15.64 6.84 0.24
N ASP A 25 15.27 8.05 0.68
CA ASP A 25 15.92 8.78 1.78
C ASP A 25 14.95 9.13 2.92
N PHE A 26 13.66 8.90 2.75
CA PHE A 26 12.65 9.17 3.77
C PHE A 26 12.34 7.90 4.58
N PRO A 27 12.67 7.86 5.89
CA PRO A 27 12.36 6.70 6.72
C PRO A 27 10.91 6.71 7.19
N PHE A 28 10.19 5.61 6.98
CA PHE A 28 8.83 5.39 7.45
C PHE A 28 8.63 3.93 7.91
N PRO A 29 7.75 3.64 8.89
CA PRO A 29 7.52 2.27 9.34
C PRO A 29 6.90 1.43 8.23
N SER A 30 7.34 0.19 8.08
CA SER A 30 6.90 -0.75 7.05
C SER A 30 6.49 -2.07 7.67
N GLY A 31 5.28 -2.53 7.36
CA GLY A 31 4.71 -3.76 7.91
C GLY A 31 3.43 -3.51 8.70
N THR A 32 2.62 -4.54 8.86
CA THR A 32 1.29 -4.44 9.48
C THR A 32 1.30 -4.59 11.00
N GLN A 33 2.27 -5.34 11.55
CA GLN A 33 2.33 -5.69 12.98
C GLN A 33 3.71 -5.37 13.62
N ASN A 34 4.80 -5.83 12.99
CA ASN A 34 6.17 -5.55 13.42
C ASN A 34 6.79 -4.61 12.40
N ALA A 35 6.52 -3.31 12.53
CA ALA A 35 6.94 -2.35 11.53
C ALA A 35 8.40 -1.93 11.74
N ASP A 36 9.25 -2.25 10.77
CA ASP A 36 10.63 -1.77 10.72
C ASP A 36 10.71 -0.46 9.96
N LEU A 37 11.68 0.39 10.32
CA LEU A 37 11.93 1.62 9.56
C LEU A 37 12.58 1.28 8.23
N GLU A 38 11.90 1.65 7.16
CA GLU A 38 12.34 1.43 5.79
C GLU A 38 12.40 2.76 5.04
N LEU A 39 13.23 2.81 4.00
CA LEU A 39 13.44 4.03 3.22
C LEU A 39 12.55 4.06 1.97
N PHE A 40 11.92 5.20 1.75
CA PHE A 40 10.99 5.43 0.64
C PHE A 40 11.42 6.66 -0.16
N ASP A 41 11.16 6.63 -1.48
CA ASP A 41 11.18 7.82 -2.32
C ASP A 41 9.83 8.53 -2.19
N VAL A 42 9.88 9.75 -1.66
CA VAL A 42 8.71 10.60 -1.40
C VAL A 42 8.73 11.89 -2.23
N ARG A 43 9.46 11.90 -3.35
CA ARG A 43 9.48 13.05 -4.25
C ARG A 43 8.11 13.25 -4.89
N GLU A 44 7.54 14.43 -4.71
CA GLU A 44 6.20 14.75 -5.20
C GLU A 44 6.08 14.55 -6.71
N GLU A 45 7.09 14.98 -7.47
CA GLU A 45 7.08 14.87 -8.93
C GLU A 45 7.05 13.42 -9.41
N VAL A 46 7.72 12.51 -8.69
CA VAL A 46 7.75 11.08 -9.02
C VAL A 46 6.40 10.45 -8.67
N LEU A 47 5.94 10.62 -7.43
CA LEU A 47 4.68 10.03 -6.97
C LEU A 47 3.48 10.54 -7.76
N ARG A 48 3.44 11.83 -8.08
CA ARG A 48 2.36 12.41 -8.89
C ARG A 48 2.38 11.86 -10.32
N SER A 49 3.56 11.67 -10.92
CA SER A 49 3.70 11.10 -12.26
C SER A 49 3.27 9.62 -12.34
N ILE A 50 3.40 8.87 -11.25
CA ILE A 50 3.06 7.44 -11.18
C ILE A 50 1.60 7.24 -10.76
N THR A 51 1.18 7.91 -9.68
CA THR A 51 -0.09 7.64 -9.00
C THR A 51 -1.19 8.65 -9.31
N GLY A 52 -0.80 9.81 -9.84
CA GLY A 52 -1.64 11.00 -9.93
C GLY A 52 -1.78 11.76 -8.61
N PHE A 53 -1.19 11.26 -7.51
CA PHE A 53 -1.32 11.82 -6.16
C PHE A 53 0.01 12.28 -5.59
N THR A 54 -0.06 13.07 -4.52
CA THR A 54 1.11 13.53 -3.77
C THR A 54 1.34 12.67 -2.53
N PRO A 55 2.58 12.54 -2.05
CA PRO A 55 2.84 11.90 -0.75
C PRO A 55 2.00 12.56 0.36
N GLY A 56 1.47 11.72 1.25
CA GLY A 56 0.56 12.13 2.31
C GLY A 56 -0.90 12.33 1.89
N THR A 57 -1.24 12.23 0.60
CA THR A 57 -2.63 12.27 0.15
C THR A 57 -3.41 11.10 0.74
N VAL A 58 -4.59 11.39 1.30
CA VAL A 58 -5.49 10.37 1.84
C VAL A 58 -6.63 10.08 0.85
N LEU A 59 -6.80 8.80 0.56
CA LEU A 59 -7.82 8.27 -0.33
C LEU A 59 -8.80 7.40 0.46
N LYS A 60 -10.06 7.41 0.04
CA LYS A 60 -11.07 6.43 0.46
C LYS A 60 -11.38 5.49 -0.70
N ILE A 61 -11.69 4.23 -0.38
CA ILE A 61 -12.14 3.24 -1.37
C ILE A 61 -13.67 3.21 -1.35
N ARG A 62 -14.30 3.45 -2.51
CA ARG A 62 -15.77 3.55 -2.61
C ARG A 62 -16.50 2.32 -2.06
N GLN A 63 -15.94 1.14 -2.26
CA GLN A 63 -16.51 -0.14 -1.83
C GLN A 63 -16.30 -0.42 -0.33
N LYS A 64 -15.39 0.32 0.33
CA LYS A 64 -15.07 0.17 1.75
C LYS A 64 -14.97 1.55 2.43
N PRO A 65 -16.11 2.17 2.79
CA PRO A 65 -16.16 3.57 3.23
C PRO A 65 -15.39 3.88 4.53
N SER A 66 -15.12 2.87 5.36
CA SER A 66 -14.30 2.97 6.57
C SER A 66 -12.80 2.95 6.30
N ALA A 67 -12.39 2.43 5.13
CA ALA A 67 -11.00 2.33 4.75
C ALA A 67 -10.43 3.68 4.28
N ARG A 68 -9.20 3.95 4.70
CA ARG A 68 -8.38 5.08 4.28
C ARG A 68 -7.02 4.53 3.87
N LEU A 69 -6.53 5.06 2.74
CA LEU A 69 -5.21 4.80 2.21
C LEU A 69 -4.45 6.12 2.20
N THR A 70 -3.36 6.21 2.95
CA THR A 70 -2.43 7.34 2.86
C THR A 70 -1.27 6.94 1.96
N LEU A 71 -1.03 7.71 0.89
CA LEU A 71 0.11 7.47 0.01
C LEU A 71 1.41 7.79 0.76
N ILE A 72 2.30 6.82 0.89
CA ILE A 72 3.59 7.00 1.59
C ILE A 72 4.68 7.30 0.58
N GLY A 73 5.00 6.35 -0.30
CA GLY A 73 6.14 6.50 -1.20
C GLY A 73 6.31 5.31 -2.13
N ILE A 74 7.43 5.33 -2.86
CA ILE A 74 7.86 4.20 -3.71
C ILE A 74 9.13 3.62 -3.12
N ARG A 75 9.26 2.29 -3.15
CA ARG A 75 10.53 1.61 -2.90
C ARG A 75 10.60 0.30 -3.68
N LEU A 76 11.80 -0.26 -3.75
CA LEU A 76 11.99 -1.63 -4.21
C LEU A 76 11.36 -2.61 -3.22
N GLU A 77 10.72 -3.63 -3.76
CA GLU A 77 10.28 -4.77 -2.96
C GLU A 77 11.52 -5.52 -2.41
N PRO A 78 11.56 -5.92 -1.12
CA PRO A 78 12.73 -6.57 -0.53
C PRO A 78 13.22 -7.83 -1.26
N HIS A 79 12.32 -8.53 -1.95
CA HIS A 79 12.61 -9.74 -2.73
C HIS A 79 12.24 -9.60 -4.21
N GLY A 80 11.84 -8.40 -4.63
CA GLY A 80 11.42 -8.12 -5.99
C GLY A 80 12.42 -7.26 -6.73
N GLU A 81 12.30 -7.25 -8.04
CA GLU A 81 13.14 -6.42 -8.91
C GLU A 81 12.49 -5.08 -9.25
N ASP A 82 11.20 -4.92 -8.94
CA ASP A 82 10.37 -3.81 -9.39
C ASP A 82 10.03 -2.85 -8.25
N PRO A 83 10.13 -1.53 -8.48
CA PRO A 83 9.57 -0.52 -7.60
C PRO A 83 8.06 -0.71 -7.42
N LYS A 84 7.59 -0.57 -6.18
CA LYS A 84 6.17 -0.64 -5.81
C LYS A 84 5.72 0.61 -5.09
N VAL A 85 4.43 0.92 -5.19
CA VAL A 85 3.79 2.01 -4.44
C VAL A 85 3.35 1.49 -3.08
N TRP A 86 3.67 2.24 -2.04
CA TRP A 86 3.41 1.88 -0.65
C TRP A 86 2.40 2.82 -0.02
N TRP A 87 1.50 2.23 0.75
CA TRP A 87 0.33 2.87 1.35
C TRP A 87 0.27 2.56 2.85
N HIS A 88 -0.11 3.53 3.66
CA HIS A 88 -0.56 3.25 5.01
C HIS A 88 -2.06 3.01 5.01
N PHE A 89 -2.51 1.93 5.64
CA PHE A 89 -3.91 1.54 5.69
C PHE A 89 -4.51 1.77 7.08
N ARG A 90 -5.72 2.33 7.08
CA ARG A 90 -6.57 2.49 8.25
C ARG A 90 -7.98 2.03 7.90
N ASP A 91 -8.60 1.23 8.76
CA ASP A 91 -9.98 0.78 8.59
C ASP A 91 -10.78 0.96 9.89
N GLY A 92 -11.55 2.04 9.95
CA GLY A 92 -12.24 2.42 11.18
C GLY A 92 -11.26 2.62 12.35
N PRO A 93 -11.39 1.88 13.47
CA PRO A 93 -10.47 1.97 14.61
C PRO A 93 -9.13 1.27 14.37
N ASP A 94 -9.05 0.38 13.38
CA ASP A 94 -7.86 -0.42 13.12
C ASP A 94 -6.84 0.40 12.31
N VAL A 95 -5.68 0.63 12.92
CA VAL A 95 -4.57 1.39 12.33
C VAL A 95 -3.36 0.48 12.26
N HIS A 96 -2.86 0.25 11.05
CA HIS A 96 -1.67 -0.57 10.85
C HIS A 96 -0.42 0.15 11.39
N ALA A 97 0.57 -0.62 11.84
CA ALA A 97 1.80 -0.09 12.42
C ALA A 97 2.67 0.66 11.40
N GLY A 98 2.55 0.35 10.11
CA GLY A 98 3.32 0.96 9.05
C GLY A 98 2.68 0.86 7.67
N ALA A 99 3.48 1.16 6.65
CA ALA A 99 3.11 1.06 5.25
C ALA A 99 3.11 -0.40 4.77
N GLY A 100 2.27 -0.67 3.77
CA GLY A 100 2.21 -1.94 3.04
C GLY A 100 2.00 -1.71 1.56
N MET A 101 2.20 -2.77 0.78
CA MET A 101 1.86 -2.79 -0.64
C MET A 101 0.40 -3.14 -0.81
N LEU A 102 -0.22 -2.56 -1.84
CA LEU A 102 -1.52 -2.98 -2.33
C LEU A 102 -1.32 -3.50 -3.75
N ASP A 103 -1.42 -4.81 -3.91
CA ASP A 103 -1.35 -5.42 -5.24
C ASP A 103 -2.49 -4.89 -6.11
N ASP A 104 -2.18 -4.62 -7.37
CA ASP A 104 -3.15 -4.15 -8.36
C ASP A 104 -3.92 -2.87 -7.92
N TRP A 105 -3.25 -1.99 -7.17
CA TRP A 105 -3.82 -0.70 -6.75
C TRP A 105 -4.21 0.15 -7.96
N GLU A 106 -3.52 -0.03 -9.09
CA GLU A 106 -3.80 0.59 -10.39
C GLU A 106 -5.22 0.28 -10.85
N SER A 107 -5.67 -0.97 -10.73
CA SER A 107 -7.04 -1.36 -11.06
C SER A 107 -8.06 -0.84 -10.05
N LEU A 108 -7.63 -0.66 -8.79
CA LEU A 108 -8.46 -0.04 -7.75
C LEU A 108 -8.56 1.48 -7.88
N ARG A 109 -7.70 2.12 -8.67
CA ARG A 109 -7.58 3.57 -8.79
C ARG A 109 -8.89 4.28 -9.14
N LEU A 110 -9.72 3.66 -9.98
CA LEU A 110 -11.04 4.18 -10.38
C LEU A 110 -12.06 4.19 -9.23
N ASN A 111 -11.83 3.37 -8.20
CA ASN A 111 -12.64 3.31 -6.98
C ASN A 111 -12.05 4.12 -5.83
N MET A 112 -10.84 4.68 -6.00
CA MET A 112 -10.20 5.56 -5.03
C MET A 112 -10.67 6.99 -5.23
N GLN A 113 -11.01 7.66 -4.14
CA GLN A 113 -11.40 9.06 -4.14
C GLN A 113 -10.58 9.82 -3.11
N GLU A 114 -9.97 10.92 -3.51
CA GLU A 114 -9.33 11.84 -2.56
C GLU A 114 -10.35 12.35 -1.54
N THR A 115 -9.95 12.36 -0.27
CA THR A 115 -10.78 12.92 0.80
C THR A 115 -10.60 14.43 0.94
N GLY A 116 -9.53 14.97 0.34
CA GLY A 116 -9.06 16.34 0.56
C GLY A 116 -8.15 16.48 1.80
N GLU A 117 -7.98 15.41 2.58
CA GLU A 117 -7.03 15.38 3.69
C GLU A 117 -5.61 15.17 3.17
N LYS A 118 -4.66 15.91 3.76
CA LYS A 118 -3.23 15.75 3.53
C LYS A 118 -2.54 15.53 4.86
N VAL A 119 -1.77 14.46 4.93
CA VAL A 119 -1.00 14.06 6.11
C VAL A 119 0.45 14.50 5.91
N ASP A 120 1.03 15.15 6.93
CA ASP A 120 2.48 15.32 7.00
C ASP A 120 3.10 13.98 7.37
N LEU A 121 3.90 13.40 6.47
CA LEU A 121 4.46 12.06 6.66
C LEU A 121 5.48 12.01 7.81
N ALA A 122 6.17 13.11 8.11
CA ALA A 122 7.15 13.16 9.18
C ALA A 122 6.45 13.19 10.54
N GLU A 123 5.42 14.04 10.70
CA GLU A 123 4.57 14.05 11.90
C GLU A 123 3.87 12.70 12.07
N PHE A 124 3.32 12.15 11.00
CA PHE A 124 2.60 10.88 11.04
C PHE A 124 3.49 9.70 11.41
N ARG A 125 4.75 9.69 10.95
CA ARG A 125 5.73 8.71 11.41
C ARG A 125 5.92 8.76 12.92
N GLU A 126 6.05 9.96 13.50
CA GLU A 126 6.20 10.09 14.95
C GLU A 126 4.94 9.59 15.68
N GLU A 127 3.75 9.90 15.18
CA GLU A 127 2.49 9.38 15.74
C GLU A 127 2.41 7.85 15.75
N LEU A 128 2.97 7.19 14.73
CA LEU A 128 2.96 5.72 14.65
C LEU A 128 3.91 5.07 15.65
N LYS A 129 5.01 5.72 16.04
CA LYS A 129 5.97 5.19 17.02
C LYS A 129 5.35 5.00 18.40
N ASP A 130 4.45 5.90 18.78
CA ASP A 130 3.81 5.88 20.10
C ASP A 130 2.59 4.93 20.18
N ARG A 131 2.19 4.36 19.03
CA ARG A 131 1.06 3.42 18.98
C ARG A 131 1.54 2.01 19.29
N LYS A 132 0.90 1.38 20.27
CA LYS A 132 1.01 -0.07 20.45
C LYS A 132 0.42 -0.75 19.20
N PRO A 133 1.09 -1.77 18.63
CA PRO A 133 0.52 -2.52 17.51
C PRO A 133 -0.84 -3.07 17.93
N ALA A 134 -1.82 -3.01 17.03
CA ALA A 134 -3.14 -3.58 17.29
C ALA A 134 -2.96 -5.07 17.62
N SER A 135 -3.12 -5.42 18.90
CA SER A 135 -3.09 -6.80 19.36
C SER A 135 -4.39 -7.47 18.93
N MET A 136 -4.43 -7.99 17.70
CA MET A 136 -5.57 -8.79 17.26
C MET A 136 -5.14 -9.76 16.17
N GLU A 137 -5.28 -11.06 16.44
CA GLU A 137 -5.18 -12.17 15.48
C GLU A 137 -6.21 -12.00 14.36
N VAL A 138 -5.98 -11.09 13.41
CA VAL A 138 -6.78 -11.03 12.19
C VAL A 138 -6.16 -12.00 11.20
N ARG A 139 -6.67 -13.23 11.20
CA ARG A 139 -6.44 -14.19 10.11
C ARG A 139 -6.84 -13.52 8.78
N MET A 140 -5.85 -13.23 7.95
CA MET A 140 -6.03 -12.73 6.57
C MET A 140 -6.90 -13.66 5.70
N ASP A 141 -7.08 -14.92 6.12
CA ASP A 141 -8.01 -15.89 5.49
C ASP A 141 -9.44 -15.33 5.33
N GLY A 142 -9.89 -14.46 6.25
CA GLY A 142 -11.23 -13.87 6.21
C GLY A 142 -11.41 -12.72 5.19
N PHE A 143 -10.33 -11.99 4.87
CA PHE A 143 -10.36 -10.83 3.98
C PHE A 143 -10.54 -11.24 2.52
N LEU A 144 -9.87 -12.31 2.09
CA LEU A 144 -10.02 -12.87 0.74
C LEU A 144 -11.32 -13.66 0.59
N SER A 145 -11.78 -14.36 1.65
CA SER A 145 -13.05 -15.08 1.66
C SER A 145 -14.28 -14.17 1.46
N GLN A 146 -14.21 -12.91 1.91
CA GLN A 146 -15.30 -11.94 1.73
C GLN A 146 -15.28 -11.20 0.39
N LEU A 147 -14.14 -11.18 -0.30
CA LEU A 147 -14.02 -10.63 -1.66
C LEU A 147 -14.34 -11.69 -2.74
N GLY A 148 -14.28 -12.98 -2.39
CA GLY A 148 -14.42 -14.10 -3.31
C GLY A 148 -15.57 -15.05 -2.95
N GLY A 149 -16.80 -14.57 -3.05
CA GLY A 149 -17.98 -15.45 -3.17
C GLY A 149 -18.07 -16.15 -4.54
N ILE A 150 -16.99 -16.75 -5.03
CA ILE A 150 -17.01 -17.75 -6.12
C ILE A 150 -15.93 -18.78 -5.79
N GLY A 151 -16.37 -19.99 -5.44
CA GLY A 151 -15.50 -21.11 -5.13
C GLY A 151 -14.51 -21.43 -6.25
N GLY A 152 -13.29 -21.73 -5.83
CA GLY A 152 -12.23 -22.25 -6.70
C GLY A 152 -10.89 -21.87 -6.11
N GLY A 153 -10.26 -22.82 -5.41
CA GLY A 153 -8.90 -22.70 -4.88
C GLY A 153 -7.98 -22.13 -5.95
N GLY A 154 -7.59 -20.87 -5.74
CA GLY A 154 -6.78 -20.12 -6.67
C GLY A 154 -5.29 -20.25 -6.32
N PRO A 155 -4.39 -19.94 -7.29
CA PRO A 155 -2.94 -19.98 -7.09
C PRO A 155 -2.44 -19.19 -5.87
N LEU A 156 -3.18 -18.14 -5.47
CA LEU A 156 -2.86 -17.28 -4.33
C LEU A 156 -2.97 -18.02 -2.97
N GLU A 157 -3.97 -18.89 -2.82
CA GLU A 157 -4.19 -19.67 -1.59
C GLU A 157 -3.13 -20.77 -1.44
N GLU A 158 -2.70 -21.36 -2.55
CA GLU A 158 -1.59 -22.33 -2.63
C GLU A 158 -0.23 -21.67 -2.33
N MET A 159 0.00 -20.45 -2.83
CA MET A 159 1.23 -19.69 -2.60
C MET A 159 1.36 -19.21 -1.14
N LEU A 160 0.27 -18.77 -0.52
CA LEU A 160 0.23 -18.39 0.90
C LEU A 160 0.46 -19.60 1.82
N ARG A 161 -0.10 -20.77 1.48
CA ARG A 161 0.21 -22.02 2.20
C ARG A 161 1.68 -22.42 2.12
N GLN A 162 2.32 -22.25 0.96
CA GLN A 162 3.74 -22.60 0.79
C GLN A 162 4.68 -21.63 1.50
N ALA A 163 4.32 -20.34 1.60
CA ALA A 163 5.08 -19.35 2.36
C ALA A 163 5.03 -19.64 3.87
N LEU A 164 3.87 -20.04 4.40
CA LEU A 164 3.68 -20.38 5.81
C LEU A 164 4.32 -21.72 6.23
N GLN A 165 4.57 -22.65 5.31
CA GLN A 165 5.24 -23.93 5.60
C GLN A 165 6.77 -23.85 5.63
N ARG A 166 7.38 -22.72 5.24
CA ARG A 166 8.85 -22.56 5.21
C ARG A 166 9.45 -21.95 6.48
N GLU A 167 8.64 -21.59 7.47
CA GLU A 167 9.08 -21.04 8.77
C GLU A 167 8.76 -21.94 9.98
N LEU A 168 8.63 -23.26 9.74
CA LEU A 168 8.65 -24.32 10.78
C LEU A 168 9.76 -25.31 10.46
#